data_AF-A0A9X5UHV4-F1
#
_entry.id   AF-A0A9X5UHV4-F1
#
_cell.length_a   1.000
_cell.length_b   1.000
_cell.length_c   1.000
_cell.angle_alpha   90.00
_cell.angle_beta   90.00
_cell.angle_gamma   90.00
#
_symmetry.space_group_name_H-M   'P 1'
#
loop_
_entity.id
_entity.type
_entity.pdbx_description
1 polymer ?
#
loop_
_entity_poly.entity_id
_entity_poly.type
_entity_poly.pdbx_seq_one_letter_code
_entity_poly.pdbx_strand_id
1 'polypeptide(L)'
;MDLADRLALGELPARYGDLIDDRNWRDLDQIFLPDATFDIPGQVLDGLAEIRTFMTQARHPRTHIMTNIYVDETPDGVILRFRLVGMRPDGRISTGRYRDVVVKRPEGWRVVSRVFTATPYEDPA
;
A
#
# COMPACT_ATOMS: atom_id res chain seq x y z
N MET A 1 13.84 13.42 -10.09
CA MET A 1 12.88 12.47 -10.71
C MET A 1 12.38 12.96 -12.06
N ASP A 2 12.01 12.08 -13.01
CA ASP A 2 11.38 12.46 -14.29
C ASP A 2 9.84 12.20 -14.32
N LEU A 3 9.19 12.45 -15.45
CA LEU A 3 7.75 12.24 -15.62
C LEU A 3 7.36 10.75 -15.58
N ALA A 4 8.18 9.87 -16.15
CA ALA A 4 7.91 8.43 -16.17
C ALA A 4 7.94 7.86 -14.75
N ASP A 5 8.87 8.33 -13.92
CA ASP A 5 8.93 7.99 -12.50
C ASP A 5 7.68 8.44 -11.74
N ARG A 6 7.20 9.66 -11.98
CA ARG A 6 5.97 10.14 -11.32
C ARG A 6 4.74 9.35 -11.73
N LEU A 7 4.62 8.94 -12.99
CA LEU A 7 3.55 8.06 -13.46
C LEU A 7 3.64 6.69 -12.79
N ALA A 8 4.82 6.06 -12.79
CA ALA A 8 5.02 4.77 -12.15
C ALA A 8 4.69 4.79 -10.65
N LEU A 9 5.12 5.83 -9.93
CA LEU A 9 4.81 6.02 -8.51
C LEU A 9 3.33 6.32 -8.26
N GLY A 10 2.66 7.04 -9.17
CA GLY A 10 1.22 7.30 -9.10
C GLY A 10 0.37 6.06 -9.35
N GLU A 11 0.83 5.14 -10.20
CA GLU A 11 0.17 3.87 -10.46
C GLU A 11 0.43 2.80 -9.38
N LEU A 12 1.54 2.90 -8.64
CA LEU A 12 1.94 1.88 -7.67
C LEU A 12 0.84 1.60 -6.61
N PRO A 13 0.17 2.61 -6.01
CA PRO A 13 -0.98 2.37 -5.14
C PRO A 13 -2.16 1.69 -5.85
N ALA A 14 -2.46 2.09 -7.08
CA ALA A 14 -3.58 1.54 -7.85
C ALA A 14 -3.36 0.06 -8.16
N ARG A 15 -2.15 -0.30 -8.63
CA ARG A 15 -1.74 -1.69 -8.87
C ARG A 15 -1.78 -2.52 -7.60
N TYR A 16 -1.37 -1.96 -6.46
CA TYR A 16 -1.53 -2.64 -5.18
C TYR A 16 -3.00 -2.91 -4.86
N GLY A 17 -3.89 -1.92 -4.98
CA GLY A 17 -5.32 -2.10 -4.75
C GLY A 17 -5.92 -3.21 -5.61
N ASP A 18 -5.62 -3.18 -6.91
CA ASP A 18 -6.08 -4.16 -7.91
C ASP A 18 -5.64 -5.59 -7.55
N LEU A 19 -4.35 -5.79 -7.25
CA LEU A 19 -3.83 -7.10 -6.80
C LEU A 19 -4.51 -7.60 -5.52
N ILE A 20 -4.83 -6.71 -4.59
CA ILE A 20 -5.52 -7.09 -3.35
C ILE A 20 -6.98 -7.47 -3.63
N ASP A 21 -7.67 -6.73 -4.48
CA ASP A 21 -9.07 -6.98 -4.82
C ASP A 21 -9.23 -8.31 -5.58
N ASP A 22 -8.33 -8.61 -6.51
CA ASP A 22 -8.28 -9.86 -7.29
C ASP A 22 -7.68 -11.06 -6.54
N ARG A 23 -7.22 -10.85 -5.31
CA ARG A 23 -6.56 -11.89 -4.49
C ARG A 23 -5.29 -12.45 -5.17
N ASN A 24 -4.63 -11.63 -5.98
CA ASN A 24 -3.41 -12.00 -6.68
C ASN A 24 -2.18 -11.79 -5.79
N TRP A 25 -2.07 -12.63 -4.77
CA TRP A 25 -0.96 -12.59 -3.81
C TRP A 25 0.38 -12.91 -4.45
N ARG A 26 0.36 -13.69 -5.55
CA ARG A 26 1.54 -14.14 -6.27
C ARG A 26 2.35 -12.97 -6.82
N ASP A 27 1.67 -11.89 -7.20
CA ASP A 27 2.27 -10.75 -7.89
C ASP A 27 2.54 -9.55 -6.96
N LEU A 28 2.44 -9.73 -5.63
CA LEU A 28 2.77 -8.66 -4.67
C LEU A 28 4.26 -8.26 -4.66
N ASP A 29 5.14 -9.03 -5.29
CA ASP A 29 6.53 -8.67 -5.58
C ASP A 29 6.66 -7.54 -6.63
N GLN A 30 5.58 -7.21 -7.34
CA GLN A 30 5.51 -6.00 -8.16
C GLN A 30 5.34 -4.73 -7.32
N ILE A 31 4.93 -4.86 -6.06
CA ILE A 31 4.68 -3.74 -5.14
C ILE A 31 5.79 -3.63 -4.09
N PHE A 32 6.13 -4.74 -3.45
CA PHE A 32 7.05 -4.80 -2.31
C PHE A 32 8.38 -5.45 -2.69
N LEU A 33 9.46 -5.02 -2.04
CA LEU A 33 10.71 -5.78 -2.04
C LEU A 33 10.58 -7.08 -1.24
N PRO A 34 11.45 -8.08 -1.50
CA PRO A 34 11.44 -9.33 -0.74
C PRO A 34 11.61 -9.15 0.78
N ASP A 35 12.41 -8.14 1.18
CA ASP A 35 12.72 -7.75 2.56
C ASP A 35 11.89 -6.56 3.05
N ALA A 36 10.76 -6.25 2.37
CA ALA A 36 9.94 -5.13 2.76
C ALA A 36 9.24 -5.35 4.10
N THR A 37 9.09 -4.28 4.88
CA THR A 37 8.29 -4.29 6.11
C THR A 37 6.92 -3.68 5.89
N PHE A 38 5.92 -4.21 6.60
CA PHE A 38 4.58 -3.62 6.62
C PHE A 38 4.05 -3.51 8.05
N ASP A 39 4.09 -2.29 8.58
CA ASP A 39 3.52 -1.93 9.87
C ASP A 39 2.01 -1.65 9.73
N ILE A 40 1.22 -2.46 10.43
CA ILE A 40 -0.23 -2.32 10.53
C ILE A 40 -0.62 -2.29 12.01
N PRO A 41 -1.83 -1.81 12.37
CA PRO A 41 -2.23 -1.73 13.77
C PRO A 41 -2.05 -3.05 14.53
N GLY A 42 -1.14 -3.04 15.51
CA GLY A 42 -0.88 -4.17 16.41
C GLY A 42 0.17 -5.18 15.94
N GLN A 43 0.73 -5.07 14.73
CA GLN A 43 1.78 -5.98 14.26
C GLN A 43 2.62 -5.40 13.12
N VAL A 44 3.90 -5.79 13.07
CA VAL A 44 4.78 -5.51 11.94
C VAL A 44 5.03 -6.81 11.20
N LEU A 45 4.79 -6.83 9.89
CA LEU A 45 5.07 -7.95 9.00
C LEU A 45 6.47 -7.77 8.42
N ASP A 46 7.33 -8.79 8.56
CA ASP A 46 8.72 -8.76 8.12
C ASP A 46 8.90 -9.64 6.86
N GLY A 47 9.14 -8.97 5.74
CA GLY A 47 9.36 -9.61 4.45
C GLY A 47 8.09 -9.96 3.69
N LEU A 48 8.25 -10.13 2.39
CA LEU A 48 7.16 -10.38 1.46
C LEU A 48 6.39 -11.70 1.74
N ALA A 49 7.07 -12.69 2.33
CA ALA A 49 6.44 -13.96 2.70
C ALA A 49 5.39 -13.78 3.81
N GLU A 50 5.72 -13.01 4.86
CA GLU A 50 4.77 -12.71 5.93
C GLU A 50 3.64 -11.80 5.43
N ILE A 51 3.96 -10.81 4.60
CA ILE A 51 2.96 -9.96 3.94
C ILE A 51 1.95 -10.81 3.17
N ARG A 52 2.40 -11.75 2.33
CA ARG A 52 1.50 -12.63 1.55
C ARG A 52 0.64 -13.53 2.44
N THR A 53 1.24 -14.06 3.50
CA THR A 53 0.52 -14.89 4.48
C THR A 53 -0.60 -14.09 5.14
N PHE A 54 -0.29 -12.88 5.60
CA PHE A 54 -1.27 -11.97 6.17
C PHE A 54 -2.38 -11.62 5.16
N MET A 55 -2.02 -11.24 3.93
CA MET A 55 -3.01 -10.89 2.89
C MET A 55 -3.97 -12.03 2.58
N THR A 56 -3.49 -13.27 2.62
CA THR A 56 -4.33 -14.46 2.39
C THR A 56 -5.36 -14.66 3.50
N GLN A 57 -4.99 -14.35 4.75
CA GLN A 57 -5.83 -14.57 5.94
C GLN A 57 -6.74 -13.37 6.26
N ALA A 58 -6.35 -12.17 5.84
CA ALA A 58 -7.05 -10.94 6.15
C ALA A 58 -8.43 -10.85 5.46
N ARG A 59 -9.38 -10.19 6.15
CA ARG A 59 -10.69 -9.86 5.59
C ARG A 59 -10.61 -8.56 4.79
N HIS A 60 -10.28 -8.69 3.51
CA HIS A 60 -10.23 -7.55 2.60
C HIS A 60 -11.62 -7.02 2.23
N PRO A 61 -11.76 -5.70 2.04
CA PRO A 61 -12.84 -5.07 1.28
C PRO A 61 -13.10 -5.75 -0.09
N ARG A 62 -14.23 -5.43 -0.72
CA ARG A 62 -14.51 -5.79 -2.12
C ARG A 62 -13.68 -4.97 -3.09
N THR A 63 -13.42 -3.71 -2.73
CA THR A 63 -12.70 -2.78 -3.59
C THR A 63 -11.88 -1.83 -2.72
N HIS A 64 -10.63 -1.62 -3.10
CA HIS A 64 -9.76 -0.59 -2.55
C HIS A 64 -9.64 0.58 -3.54
N ILE A 65 -10.09 1.76 -3.12
CA ILE A 65 -9.92 3.00 -3.89
C ILE A 65 -8.79 3.80 -3.25
N MET A 66 -7.74 4.04 -4.03
CA MET A 66 -6.59 4.84 -3.60
C MET A 66 -6.78 6.29 -4.00
N THR A 67 -6.60 7.21 -3.05
CA THR A 67 -6.81 8.65 -3.27
C THR A 67 -5.68 9.49 -2.69
N ASN A 68 -5.66 10.78 -3.01
CA ASN A 68 -4.71 11.77 -2.48
C ASN A 68 -3.25 11.30 -2.58
N ILE A 69 -2.89 10.80 -3.77
CA ILE A 69 -1.57 10.21 -4.03
C ILE A 69 -0.57 11.34 -4.31
N TYR A 70 0.53 11.37 -3.57
CA TYR A 70 1.64 12.29 -3.81
C TYR A 70 2.96 11.72 -3.30
N VAL A 71 4.06 12.26 -3.83
CA VAL A 71 5.43 11.80 -3.55
C VAL A 71 6.32 12.96 -3.13
N ASP A 72 7.18 12.70 -2.15
CA ASP A 72 8.29 13.58 -1.78
C ASP A 72 9.61 12.86 -2.09
N GLU A 73 10.52 13.52 -2.80
CA GLU A 73 11.86 12.98 -3.10
C GLU A 73 12.73 12.91 -1.84
N THR A 74 13.53 11.86 -1.71
CA THR A 74 14.55 11.70 -0.67
C THR A 74 15.90 11.35 -1.32
N PRO A 75 17.02 11.41 -0.59
CA PRO A 75 18.33 11.00 -1.14
C PRO A 75 18.36 9.56 -1.67
N ASP A 76 17.58 8.66 -1.05
CA ASP A 76 17.64 7.22 -1.33
C ASP A 76 16.42 6.69 -2.12
N GLY A 77 15.44 7.56 -2.42
CA GLY A 77 14.19 7.16 -3.07
C GLY A 77 13.08 8.20 -2.90
N VAL A 78 11.90 7.78 -2.46
CA VAL A 78 10.76 8.66 -2.20
C VAL A 78 9.99 8.26 -0.96
N ILE A 79 9.29 9.22 -0.38
CA ILE A 79 8.15 8.95 0.48
C ILE A 79 6.86 9.10 -0.32
N LEU A 80 6.15 7.99 -0.53
CA LEU A 80 4.86 7.94 -1.20
C LEU A 80 3.74 7.94 -0.15
N ARG A 81 2.76 8.83 -0.31
CA ARG A 81 1.60 8.92 0.58
C ARG A 81 0.32 8.86 -0.22
N PHE A 82 -0.65 8.14 0.32
CA PHE A 82 -1.97 8.01 -0.27
C PHE A 82 -2.98 7.57 0.80
N ARG A 83 -4.26 7.73 0.49
CA ARG A 83 -5.37 7.31 1.33
C ARG A 83 -6.06 6.08 0.75
N LEU A 84 -6.65 5.30 1.63
CA LEU A 84 -7.50 4.17 1.31
C LEU A 84 -8.95 4.53 1.59
N VAL A 85 -9.82 4.22 0.64
CA VAL A 85 -11.25 4.02 0.84
C VAL A 85 -11.57 2.57 0.45
N GLY A 86 -11.86 1.73 1.44
CA GLY A 86 -12.21 0.32 1.24
C GLY A 86 -13.72 0.12 1.34
N MET A 87 -14.34 -0.43 0.29
CA MET A 87 -15.77 -0.75 0.28
C MET A 87 -16.01 -2.16 0.80
N ARG A 88 -16.68 -2.30 1.95
CA ARG A 88 -16.93 -3.60 2.58
C ARG A 88 -18.17 -4.28 1.97
N PRO A 89 -18.28 -5.62 2.05
CA PRO A 89 -19.42 -6.35 1.50
C PRO A 89 -20.80 -5.97 2.06
N ASP A 90 -20.82 -5.40 3.26
CA ASP A 90 -22.03 -4.96 3.97
C ASP A 90 -22.38 -3.47 3.72
N GLY A 91 -21.73 -2.84 2.74
CA GLY A 91 -21.95 -1.44 2.37
C GLY A 91 -21.23 -0.43 3.26
N ARG A 92 -20.53 -0.86 4.31
CA ARG A 92 -19.72 0.04 5.14
C ARG A 92 -18.41 0.41 4.44
N ILE A 93 -17.85 1.56 4.82
CA ILE A 93 -16.56 2.04 4.31
C ILE A 93 -15.51 1.93 5.41
N SER A 94 -14.32 1.44 5.07
CA SER A 94 -13.11 1.57 5.89
C SER A 94 -12.21 2.64 5.28
N THR A 95 -11.62 3.50 6.11
CA THR A 95 -10.64 4.48 5.63
C THR A 95 -9.32 4.35 6.36
N GLY A 96 -8.26 4.80 5.71
CA GLY A 96 -6.94 4.87 6.30
C GLY A 96 -5.97 5.62 5.42
N ARG A 97 -4.72 5.68 5.88
CA ARG A 97 -3.61 6.30 5.14
C ARG A 97 -2.44 5.35 5.10
N TYR A 98 -1.72 5.42 3.98
CA TYR A 98 -0.46 4.74 3.78
C TYR A 98 0.67 5.76 3.72
N ARG A 99 1.81 5.38 4.30
CA ARG A 99 3.08 6.05 4.11
C ARG A 99 4.11 4.99 3.74
N ASP A 100 4.61 5.08 2.52
CA ASP A 100 5.58 4.15 1.97
C ASP A 100 6.94 4.82 1.81
N VAL A 101 8.00 4.08 2.14
CA VAL A 101 9.35 4.33 1.64
C VAL A 101 9.52 3.48 0.39
N VAL A 102 9.78 4.13 -0.75
CA VAL A 102 9.85 3.46 -2.06
C VAL A 102 11.19 3.79 -2.71
N VAL A 103 11.83 2.79 -3.29
CA VAL A 103 13.13 2.92 -3.96
C VAL A 103 13.03 2.47 -5.41
N LYS A 104 13.85 3.05 -6.28
CA LYS A 104 13.93 2.66 -7.69
C LYS A 104 14.90 1.49 -7.83
N ARG A 105 14.43 0.39 -8.40
CA ARG A 105 15.23 -0.78 -8.78
C ARG A 105 15.24 -0.94 -10.30
N PRO A 106 16.11 -1.79 -10.89
CA PRO A 106 16.07 -2.09 -12.33
C PRO A 106 14.70 -2.56 -12.82
N GLU A 107 13.95 -3.29 -11.99
CA GLU A 107 12.58 -3.79 -12.21
C GLU A 107 11.48 -2.76 -11.92
N GLY A 108 11.85 -1.51 -11.60
CA GLY A 108 10.95 -0.41 -11.29
C GLY A 108 10.92 -0.01 -9.82
N TRP A 109 9.94 0.82 -9.46
CA TRP A 109 9.75 1.29 -8.10
C TRP A 109 9.16 0.20 -7.20
N ARG A 110 9.73 0.02 -5.99
CA ARG A 110 9.27 -0.98 -5.01
C ARG A 110 9.28 -0.42 -3.59
N VAL A 111 8.28 -0.82 -2.81
CA VAL A 111 8.12 -0.47 -1.41
C VAL A 111 9.13 -1.25 -0.57
N VAL A 112 9.92 -0.52 0.23
CA VAL A 112 10.84 -1.06 1.24
C VAL A 112 10.16 -1.14 2.61
N SER A 113 9.31 -0.16 2.90
CA SER A 113 8.60 -0.07 4.16
C SER A 113 7.25 0.58 3.90
N ARG A 114 6.18 -0.01 4.43
CA ARG A 114 4.84 0.55 4.42
C ARG A 114 4.32 0.66 5.85
N VAL A 115 3.71 1.80 6.15
CA VAL A 115 2.94 1.99 7.37
C VAL A 115 1.49 2.27 6.99
N PHE A 116 0.56 1.49 7.56
CA PHE A 116 -0.87 1.77 7.49
C PHE A 116 -1.38 2.33 8.80
N THR A 117 -2.06 3.47 8.75
CA THR A 117 -2.83 3.99 9.89
C THR A 117 -4.31 3.96 9.53
N ALA A 118 -5.09 3.18 10.28
CA ALA A 118 -6.54 3.24 10.19
C ALA A 118 -7.02 4.65 10.60
N THR A 119 -8.04 5.16 9.92
CA THR A 119 -8.72 6.40 10.32
C THR A 119 -10.10 6.02 10.85
N PRO A 120 -10.25 5.83 12.18
CA PRO A 120 -11.54 5.51 12.76
C PRO A 120 -12.51 6.68 12.57
N TYR A 121 -13.80 6.36 12.41
CA TYR A 121 -14.86 7.34 12.54
C TYR A 121 -15.13 7.49 14.04
N GLU A 122 -14.64 8.58 14.61
CA GLU A 122 -14.93 8.97 15.99
C GLU A 122 -15.83 10.20 15.93
N ASP A 123 -16.89 10.22 16.74
CA ASP A 123 -17.70 11.43 16.89
C ASP A 123 -16.81 12.55 17.48
N PRO A 124 -16.93 13.79 17.01
CA PRO A 124 -16.25 14.91 17.64
C PRO A 124 -16.63 14.96 19.13
N ALA A 125 -15.63 15.10 19.99
CA ALA A 125 -15.84 15.40 21.41
C ALA A 125 -16.51 16.76 21.61
#